data_AF-A0A1D1Z5G6-F1
#
_entry.id   AF-A0A1D1Z5G6-F1
#
_cell.length_a   1.000
_cell.length_b   1.000
_cell.length_c   1.000
_cell.angle_alpha   90.00
_cell.angle_beta   90.00
_cell.angle_gamma   90.00
#
_symmetry.space_group_name_H-M   'P 1'
#
loop_
_entity.id
_entity.type
_entity.pdbx_description
1 polymer ?
#
loop_
_entity_poly.entity_id
_entity_poly.type
_entity_poly.pdbx_seq_one_letter_code
_entity_poly.pdbx_strand_id
1 'polypeptide(L)'
;DVYSFGVVCLEVVTGRRPVDRPGAGEVVVLCEYVRRMVERGRAAECFDRALGGSPENELVQVLRLGLMCTADAPSRRPSMAEVVQFLESIRPTNLEEGR
;
A
#
# COMPACT_ATOMS: atom_id res chain seq x y z
N ASP A 1 14.90 -0.13 -4.71
CA ASP A 1 14.26 0.77 -5.69
C ASP A 1 12.88 1.15 -5.18
N VAL A 2 12.39 2.36 -5.51
CA VAL A 2 11.10 2.89 -5.05
C VAL A 2 9.93 2.01 -5.52
N TYR A 3 9.96 1.52 -6.77
CA TYR A 3 8.87 0.72 -7.31
C TYR A 3 8.71 -0.59 -6.54
N SER A 4 9.82 -1.31 -6.35
CA SER A 4 9.84 -2.57 -5.60
C SER A 4 9.41 -2.37 -4.14
N PHE A 5 9.80 -1.25 -3.53
CA PHE A 5 9.33 -0.90 -2.19
C PHE A 5 7.81 -0.69 -2.16
N GLY A 6 7.27 0.04 -3.14
CA GLY A 6 5.82 0.22 -3.27
C GLY A 6 5.06 -1.10 -3.41
N VAL A 7 5.57 -2.04 -4.20
CA VAL A 7 5.00 -3.39 -4.31
C VAL A 7 4.99 -4.11 -2.96
N VAL A 8 6.09 -4.05 -2.20
CA VAL A 8 6.18 -4.65 -0.86
C VAL A 8 5.19 -4.00 0.10
N CYS A 9 5.04 -2.67 0.08
CA CYS A 9 4.03 -1.99 0.89
C CYS A 9 2.62 -2.51 0.59
N LEU A 10 2.29 -2.67 -0.70
CA LEU A 10 0.99 -3.20 -1.11
C LEU A 10 0.82 -4.67 -0.69
N GLU A 11 1.85 -5.50 -0.82
CA GLU A 11 1.82 -6.90 -0.35
C GLU A 11 1.57 -6.98 1.16
N VAL A 12 2.26 -6.17 1.96
CA VAL A 12 2.12 -6.15 3.42
C VAL A 12 0.71 -5.73 3.85
N VAL A 13 0.17 -4.64 3.29
CA VAL A 13 -1.16 -4.15 3.72
C VAL A 13 -2.31 -5.02 3.22
N THR A 14 -2.11 -5.78 2.14
CA THR A 14 -3.18 -6.61 1.54
C THR A 14 -3.07 -8.09 1.88
N GLY A 15 -1.90 -8.56 2.33
CA GLY A 15 -1.62 -9.99 2.53
C GLY A 15 -1.58 -10.79 1.23
N ARG A 16 -1.53 -10.12 0.07
CA ARG A 16 -1.60 -10.74 -1.26
C ARG A 16 -0.24 -10.72 -1.93
N ARG A 17 0.03 -11.75 -2.73
CA ARG A 17 1.25 -11.83 -3.54
C ARG A 17 1.25 -10.72 -4.61
N PRO A 18 2.42 -10.16 -4.97
CA PRO A 18 2.55 -9.14 -6.02
C PRO A 18 1.99 -9.57 -7.39
N VAL A 19 2.08 -10.87 -7.67
CA VAL A 19 1.53 -11.50 -8.86
C VAL A 19 0.76 -12.73 -8.41
N ASP A 20 -0.53 -12.77 -8.72
CA ASP A 20 -1.41 -13.89 -8.43
C ASP A 20 -1.92 -14.53 -9.73
N ARG A 21 -2.17 -15.85 -9.67
CA ARG A 21 -2.62 -16.66 -10.80
C ARG A 21 -3.83 -17.51 -10.38
N PRO A 22 -5.03 -16.91 -10.30
CA PRO A 22 -6.21 -17.57 -9.77
C PRO A 22 -6.79 -18.67 -10.69
N GLY A 23 -6.22 -18.89 -11.88
CA GLY A 23 -6.66 -19.92 -12.82
C GLY A 23 -5.73 -20.06 -14.03
N ALA A 24 -6.13 -20.91 -14.99
CA ALA A 24 -5.37 -21.15 -16.20
C ALA A 24 -5.39 -19.93 -17.13
N GLY A 25 -4.33 -19.12 -17.09
CA GLY A 25 -4.07 -18.02 -18.01
C GLY A 25 -4.34 -16.62 -17.47
N GLU A 26 -4.91 -16.48 -16.27
CA GLU A 26 -5.11 -15.17 -15.64
C GLU A 26 -3.88 -14.79 -14.81
N VAL A 27 -3.36 -13.59 -15.04
CA VAL A 27 -2.29 -12.98 -14.25
C VAL A 27 -2.82 -11.69 -13.66
N VAL A 28 -2.96 -11.65 -12.33
CA VAL A 28 -3.37 -10.46 -11.61
C VAL A 28 -2.14 -9.81 -10.99
N VAL A 29 -1.85 -8.58 -11.39
CA VAL A 29 -0.79 -7.76 -10.78
C VAL A 29 -1.41 -6.96 -9.64
N LEU A 30 -0.80 -7.06 -8.45
CA LEU A 30 -1.36 -6.51 -7.22
C LEU A 30 -1.56 -4.99 -7.30
N CYS A 31 -0.59 -4.23 -7.82
CA CYS A 31 -0.72 -2.78 -7.94
C CYS A 31 -1.91 -2.36 -8.82
N GLU A 32 -2.14 -3.06 -9.93
CA GLU A 32 -3.29 -2.80 -10.81
C GLU A 32 -4.63 -3.16 -10.14
N TYR A 33 -4.67 -4.27 -9.42
CA TYR A 33 -5.84 -4.66 -8.64
C TYR A 33 -6.18 -3.59 -7.59
N VAL A 34 -5.18 -3.17 -6.79
CA VAL A 34 -5.36 -2.18 -5.73
C VAL A 34 -5.76 -0.83 -6.32
N ARG A 35 -5.14 -0.39 -7.43
CA ARG A 35 -5.50 0.86 -8.11
C ARG A 35 -6.99 0.90 -8.48
N ARG A 36 -7.51 -0.18 -9.08
CA ARG A 36 -8.93 -0.31 -9.43
C ARG A 36 -9.84 -0.29 -8.21
N MET A 37 -9.42 -0.88 -7.09
CA MET A 37 -10.21 -0.87 -5.86
C MET A 37 -10.27 0.53 -5.24
N VAL A 38 -9.17 1.28 -5.27
CA VAL A 38 -9.13 2.68 -4.83
C VAL A 38 -10.00 3.57 -5.71
N GLU A 39 -9.92 3.43 -7.03
CA GLU A 39 -10.74 4.19 -7.99
C GLU A 39 -12.25 3.95 -7.78
N ARG A 40 -12.63 2.76 -7.28
CA ARG A 40 -14.01 2.40 -6.94
C ARG A 40 -14.43 2.82 -5.52
N GLY A 41 -13.54 3.45 -4.74
CA GLY A 41 -13.81 3.79 -3.34
C GLY A 41 -13.83 2.59 -2.39
N ARG A 42 -13.26 1.45 -2.79
CA ARG A 42 -13.28 0.17 -2.06
C ARG A 42 -11.92 -0.22 -1.50
N ALA A 43 -11.10 0.76 -1.15
CA ALA A 43 -9.73 0.53 -0.67
C ALA A 43 -9.69 -0.38 0.57
N ALA A 44 -10.62 -0.20 1.50
CA ALA A 44 -10.69 -0.95 2.76
C ALA A 44 -10.86 -2.47 2.57
N GLU A 45 -11.48 -2.88 1.48
CA GLU A 45 -11.69 -4.30 1.15
C GLU A 45 -10.41 -5.01 0.69
N CYS A 46 -9.34 -4.25 0.44
CA CYS A 46 -8.05 -4.83 0.09
C CYS A 46 -7.26 -5.28 1.31
N PHE A 47 -7.57 -4.79 2.51
CA PHE A 47 -6.73 -4.99 3.68
C PHE A 47 -6.73 -6.44 4.16
N ASP A 48 -5.54 -6.89 4.60
CA ASP A 48 -5.40 -8.20 5.23
C ASP A 48 -6.22 -8.23 6.53
N ARG A 49 -6.98 -9.31 6.73
CA ARG A 49 -7.73 -9.54 7.97
C ARG A 49 -6.82 -9.66 9.19
N ALA A 50 -5.55 -10.04 8.99
CA ALA A 50 -4.54 -10.08 10.05
C ALA A 50 -4.25 -8.69 10.64
N LEU A 51 -4.62 -7.60 9.95
CA LEU A 51 -4.44 -6.22 10.40
C LEU A 51 -5.61 -5.69 11.23
N GLY A 52 -6.49 -6.56 11.74
CA GLY A 52 -7.75 -6.22 12.44
C GLY A 52 -7.64 -5.38 13.73
N GLY A 53 -6.49 -4.81 14.06
CA GLY A 53 -6.30 -3.83 15.13
C GLY A 53 -5.61 -2.53 14.68
N SER A 54 -5.26 -2.41 13.41
CA SER A 54 -4.64 -1.21 12.85
C SER A 54 -5.70 -0.19 12.45
N PRO A 55 -5.47 1.13 12.69
CA PRO A 55 -6.40 2.17 12.25
C PRO A 55 -6.55 2.18 10.73
N GLU A 56 -7.79 2.12 10.24
CA GLU A 56 -8.08 2.03 8.80
C GLU A 56 -7.50 3.21 8.01
N ASN A 57 -7.53 4.42 8.60
CA ASN A 57 -6.95 5.62 8.00
C ASN A 57 -5.44 5.48 7.73
N GLU A 58 -4.70 4.87 8.66
CA GLU A 58 -3.26 4.62 8.51
C GLU A 58 -3.01 3.60 7.40
N LEU A 59 -3.80 2.52 7.36
CA LEU A 59 -3.72 1.50 6.30
C LEU A 59 -4.02 2.10 4.92
N VAL A 60 -5.03 2.98 4.83
CA VAL A 60 -5.35 3.71 3.59
C VAL A 60 -4.19 4.61 3.16
N GLN A 61 -3.52 5.29 4.10
CA GLN A 61 -2.35 6.13 3.80
C GLN A 61 -1.18 5.30 3.26
N VAL A 62 -0.85 4.17 3.90
CA VAL A 62 0.20 3.26 3.42
C VAL A 62 -0.14 2.68 2.05
N LEU A 63 -1.41 2.30 1.84
CA LEU A 63 -1.88 1.77 0.55
C LEU A 63 -1.76 2.83 -0.57
N ARG A 64 -2.11 4.09 -0.30
CA ARG A 64 -1.92 5.20 -1.24
C ARG A 64 -0.44 5.46 -1.54
N LEU A 65 0.42 5.41 -0.53
CA LEU A 65 1.87 5.51 -0.71
C LEU A 65 2.40 4.40 -1.63
N GLY A 66 1.98 3.15 -1.40
CA GLY A 66 2.32 2.02 -2.27
C GLY A 66 1.93 2.25 -3.73
N LEU A 67 0.75 2.84 -3.99
CA LEU A 67 0.32 3.21 -5.34
C LEU A 67 1.13 4.35 -5.97
N MET A 68 1.56 5.34 -5.18
CA MET A 68 2.43 6.41 -5.68
C MET A 68 3.82 5.87 -6.05
N CYS A 69 4.38 5.01 -5.21
CA CYS A 69 5.66 4.33 -5.46
C CYS A 69 5.62 3.43 -6.70
N THR A 70 4.45 2.85 -7.02
CA THR A 70 4.23 1.98 -8.18
C THR A 70 3.64 2.70 -9.39
N ALA A 71 3.82 4.03 -9.49
CA ALA A 71 3.43 4.78 -10.68
C ALA A 71 4.21 4.30 -11.92
N ASP A 72 3.51 4.19 -13.06
CA ASP A 72 4.11 3.74 -14.33
C ASP A 72 5.27 4.64 -14.75
N ALA A 73 5.04 5.96 -14.73
CA ALA A 73 6.06 6.96 -15.00
C ALA A 73 7.02 7.08 -13.80
N PRO A 74 8.33 6.78 -13.95
CA PRO A 74 9.30 6.88 -12.86
C PRO A 74 9.39 8.28 -12.25
N SER A 75 9.18 9.33 -13.06
CA SER A 75 9.20 10.73 -12.62
C SER A 75 8.03 11.12 -11.71
N ARG A 76 6.97 10.28 -11.63
CA ARG A 76 5.82 10.50 -10.73
C ARG A 76 5.96 9.75 -9.42
N ARG A 77 7.02 8.94 -9.26
CA ARG A 77 7.30 8.23 -8.02
C ARG A 77 7.99 9.21 -7.05
N PRO A 78 7.66 9.17 -5.75
CA PRO A 78 8.42 9.91 -4.76
C PRO A 78 9.87 9.39 -4.69
N SER A 79 10.79 10.24 -4.25
CA SER A 79 12.10 9.81 -3.79
C SER A 79 11.98 8.96 -2.53
N MET A 80 12.99 8.12 -2.26
CA MET A 80 13.01 7.34 -1.01
C MET A 80 12.99 8.21 0.25
N ALA A 81 13.54 9.43 0.20
CA ALA A 81 13.47 10.37 1.31
C ALA A 81 12.02 10.82 1.59
N GLU A 82 11.27 11.17 0.55
CA GLU A 82 9.84 11.53 0.66
C GLU A 82 9.00 10.34 1.14
N VAL A 83 9.32 9.12 0.70
CA VAL A 83 8.67 7.88 1.17
C VAL A 83 8.83 7.72 2.67
N VAL A 84 10.06 7.86 3.19
CA VAL A 84 10.34 7.76 4.63
C VAL A 84 9.62 8.86 5.39
N GLN A 85 9.69 10.11 4.93
CA GLN A 85 9.01 11.24 5.55
C GLN A 85 7.49 11.03 5.62
N PHE A 86 6.89 10.48 4.55
CA PHE A 86 5.48 10.17 4.53
C PHE A 86 5.15 9.10 5.58
N LEU A 87 5.90 8.01 5.64
CA LEU A 87 5.69 6.95 6.64
C LEU A 87 5.84 7.47 8.08
N GLU A 88 6.83 8.33 8.34
CA GLU A 88 7.03 8.96 9.66
C GLU A 88 5.91 9.92 10.06
N SER A 89 5.09 10.39 9.10
CA SER A 89 3.90 11.19 9.36
C SER A 89 2.67 10.35 9.70
N ILE A 90 2.66 9.06 9.33
CA ILE A 90 1.67 8.06 9.74
C ILE A 90 2.04 7.60 11.15
N ARG A 91 1.91 8.47 12.14
CA ARG A 91 2.17 8.10 13.54
C ARG A 91 0.87 7.60 14.16
N PRO A 92 0.91 6.46 14.87
CA PRO A 92 -0.21 6.07 15.69
C PRO A 92 -0.40 7.14 16.77
N THR A 93 -1.64 7.58 16.95
CA THR A 93 -2.06 8.60 17.94
C THR A 93 -1.70 8.26 19.40
N ASN A 94 -1.07 7.10 19.66
CA ASN A 94 -0.79 6.54 20.99
C ASN A 94 0.70 6.53 21.37
N LEU A 95 1.61 7.17 20.60
CA LEU A 95 3.03 7.30 20.98
C LEU A 95 3.35 8.58 21.77
N GLU A 96 2.34 9.37 22.14
CA GLU A 96 2.50 10.58 22.97
C GLU A 96 2.10 10.39 24.45
N GLU A 97 1.91 9.16 24.94
CA GLU A 97 1.83 8.87 26.38
C GLU A 97 3.13 8.23 26.86
N GLY A 98 4.19 9.02 27.04
CA GLY A 98 5.44 8.48 27.60
C GLY A 98 6.71 9.32 27.46
N ARG A 99 6.61 10.65 27.37
CA ARG A 99 7.77 11.54 27.53
C ARG A 99 7.47 12.64 28.53
#